data_AF-A0A0N4XB11-F1
#
_entry.id   AF-A0A0N4XB11-F1
#
_cell.length_a   1.000
_cell.length_b   1.000
_cell.length_c   1.000
_cell.angle_alpha   90.00
_cell.angle_beta   90.00
_cell.angle_gamma   90.00
#
_symmetry.space_group_name_H-M   'P 1'
#
loop_
_entity.id
_entity.type
_entity.pdbx_description
1 polymer ?
#
loop_
_entity_poly.entity_id
_entity_poly.type
_entity_poly.pdbx_seq_one_letter_code
_entity_poly.pdbx_strand_id
1 'polypeptide(L)'
;MRAGHDGTIKKASTLFADHVQSKRPLHPDLRLCIFTAAVRNGGETAFNQLMQIFETAGFPEVERNCIIALSQTQDPNLLQRLFKYAIHDGKARAQDHMLFFYGASTSKTGQAFLWQYFKENMAYLVEKFGGVGSGLFQRCLKLSIERQCTEEFAQEATEAVRLNQKLLKSNLEDIQQFLSKEGL
;
A
#
# COMPACT_ATOMS: atom_id res chain seq x y z
N MET A 1 -0.42 7.31 18.40
CA MET A 1 -0.47 5.84 18.61
C MET A 1 0.74 5.06 18.11
N ARG A 2 1.58 5.61 17.23
CA ARG A 2 2.87 4.98 16.87
C ARG A 2 3.83 4.75 18.05
N ALA A 3 3.72 5.57 19.09
CA ALA A 3 4.50 5.43 20.32
C ALA A 3 4.00 4.35 21.30
N GLY A 4 2.94 3.59 20.95
CA GLY A 4 2.51 2.43 21.75
C GLY A 4 1.82 2.75 23.08
N HIS A 5 1.31 3.97 23.30
CA HIS A 5 0.65 4.32 24.56
C HIS A 5 -0.70 3.60 24.73
N ASP A 6 -0.78 2.70 25.71
CA ASP A 6 -1.91 1.80 25.96
C ASP A 6 -3.24 2.53 26.15
N GLY A 7 -3.26 3.63 26.90
CA GLY A 7 -4.50 4.38 27.17
C GLY A 7 -5.13 4.93 25.88
N THR A 8 -4.29 5.34 24.93
CA THR A 8 -4.75 5.85 23.63
C THR A 8 -5.24 4.72 22.73
N ILE A 9 -4.53 3.59 22.72
CA ILE A 9 -4.92 2.40 21.95
C ILE A 9 -6.27 1.86 22.43
N LYS A 10 -6.44 1.73 23.76
CA LYS A 10 -7.71 1.30 24.36
C LYS A 10 -8.84 2.24 23.98
N LYS A 11 -8.65 3.56 24.14
CA LYS A 11 -9.67 4.55 23.79
C LYS A 11 -10.07 4.50 22.31
N ALA A 12 -9.08 4.40 21.42
CA ALA A 12 -9.34 4.28 19.99
C ALA A 12 -10.06 2.99 19.63
N SER A 13 -9.71 1.87 20.27
CA SER A 13 -10.36 0.58 20.05
C SER A 13 -11.82 0.61 20.51
N THR A 14 -12.12 1.24 21.65
CA THR A 14 -13.50 1.46 22.11
C THR A 14 -14.29 2.33 21.12
N LEU A 15 -13.71 3.46 20.67
CA LEU A 15 -14.38 4.32 19.70
C LEU A 15 -14.66 3.62 18.36
N PHE A 16 -13.73 2.76 17.92
CA PHE A 16 -13.93 1.94 16.74
C PHE A 16 -15.05 0.92 16.93
N ALA A 17 -15.07 0.22 18.07
CA ALA A 17 -16.13 -0.74 18.38
C ALA A 17 -17.51 -0.07 18.44
N ASP A 18 -17.63 1.09 19.11
CA ASP A 18 -18.85 1.89 19.15
C ASP A 18 -19.30 2.33 17.74
N HIS A 19 -18.35 2.70 16.87
CA HIS A 19 -18.63 3.09 15.49
C HIS A 19 -19.19 1.92 14.69
N VAL A 20 -18.59 0.72 14.83
CA VAL A 20 -19.02 -0.50 14.13
C VAL A 20 -20.39 -0.98 14.63
N GLN A 21 -20.61 -1.01 15.94
CA GLN A 21 -21.84 -1.57 16.54
C GLN A 21 -23.03 -0.61 16.45
N SER A 22 -22.80 0.66 16.79
CA SER A 22 -23.88 1.63 17.01
C SER A 22 -23.98 2.68 15.92
N LYS A 23 -23.18 2.57 14.84
CA LYS A 23 -23.05 3.58 13.78
C LYS A 23 -22.74 4.97 14.31
N ARG A 24 -22.11 5.07 15.48
CA ARG A 24 -21.75 6.34 16.10
C ARG A 24 -20.80 7.10 15.17
N PRO A 25 -21.09 8.34 14.75
CA PRO A 25 -20.22 9.06 13.84
C PRO A 25 -18.86 9.34 14.49
N LEU A 26 -17.79 9.16 13.72
CA LEU A 26 -16.44 9.56 14.10
C LEU A 26 -16.13 10.92 13.51
N HIS A 27 -15.50 11.79 14.29
CA HIS A 27 -14.97 13.06 13.80
C HIS A 27 -14.00 12.80 12.64
N PRO A 28 -14.11 13.51 11.50
CA PRO A 28 -13.26 13.28 10.32
C PRO A 28 -11.76 13.23 10.65
N ASP A 29 -11.26 14.20 11.41
CA ASP A 29 -9.84 14.30 11.80
C ASP A 29 -9.34 13.12 12.65
N LEU A 30 -10.22 12.47 13.41
CA LEU A 30 -9.85 11.35 14.27
C LEU A 30 -10.00 10.00 13.55
N ARG A 31 -10.75 9.95 12.45
CA ARG A 31 -11.15 8.72 11.77
C ARG A 31 -9.95 7.86 11.40
N LEU A 32 -8.98 8.43 10.68
CA LEU A 32 -7.78 7.70 10.26
C LEU A 32 -6.99 7.16 11.46
N CYS A 33 -6.85 7.97 12.52
CA CYS A 33 -6.13 7.59 13.73
C CYS A 33 -6.81 6.40 14.43
N ILE A 34 -8.13 6.45 14.57
CA ILE A 34 -8.96 5.40 15.18
C ILE A 34 -8.90 4.11 14.35
N PHE A 35 -9.13 4.20 13.04
CA PHE A 35 -9.08 3.04 12.14
C PHE A 35 -7.71 2.37 12.15
N THR A 36 -6.64 3.17 12.06
CA THR A 36 -5.27 2.65 12.08
C THR A 36 -4.98 1.91 13.38
N ALA A 37 -5.43 2.44 14.52
CA ALA A 37 -5.24 1.80 15.81
C ALA A 37 -5.99 0.48 15.94
N ALA A 38 -7.24 0.46 15.48
CA ALA A 38 -8.04 -0.76 15.48
C ALA A 38 -7.38 -1.85 14.64
N VAL A 39 -6.96 -1.55 13.41
CA VAL A 39 -6.31 -2.54 12.52
C VAL A 39 -4.98 -3.03 13.08
N ARG A 40 -4.16 -2.13 13.63
CA ARG A 40 -2.83 -2.48 14.14
C ARG A 40 -2.88 -3.40 15.37
N ASN A 41 -3.95 -3.35 16.16
CA ASN A 41 -4.02 -4.03 17.46
C ASN A 41 -5.18 -5.05 17.56
N GLY A 42 -6.14 -5.02 16.64
CA GLY A 42 -7.37 -5.83 16.70
C GLY A 42 -7.38 -7.05 15.79
N GLY A 43 -6.27 -7.35 15.13
CA GLY A 43 -6.10 -8.54 14.28
C GLY A 43 -7.10 -8.62 13.13
N GLU A 44 -7.40 -9.85 12.70
CA GLU A 44 -8.29 -10.12 11.57
C GLU A 44 -9.72 -9.61 11.79
N THR A 45 -10.25 -9.66 13.02
CA THR A 45 -11.60 -9.18 13.33
C THR A 45 -11.75 -7.68 13.03
N ALA A 46 -10.85 -6.84 13.55
CA ALA A 46 -10.90 -5.40 13.29
C ALA A 46 -10.63 -5.07 11.82
N PHE A 47 -9.75 -5.85 11.18
CA PHE A 47 -9.49 -5.73 9.74
C PHE A 47 -10.77 -6.00 8.91
N ASN A 48 -11.49 -7.09 9.19
CA ASN A 48 -12.72 -7.45 8.48
C ASN A 48 -13.82 -6.41 8.68
N GLN A 49 -13.97 -5.90 9.90
CA GLN A 49 -14.90 -4.81 10.20
C GLN A 49 -14.57 -3.55 9.39
N LEU A 50 -13.29 -3.19 9.28
CA LEU A 50 -12.90 -2.02 8.50
C LEU A 50 -13.00 -2.26 6.98
N MET A 51 -12.79 -3.48 6.50
CA MET A 51 -13.09 -3.86 5.10
C MET A 51 -14.57 -3.67 4.78
N GLN A 52 -15.47 -4.08 5.68
CA GLN A 52 -16.90 -3.85 5.49
C GLN A 52 -17.24 -2.36 5.41
N ILE A 53 -16.60 -1.52 6.23
CA ILE A 53 -16.77 -0.05 6.13
C ILE A 53 -16.25 0.46 4.78
N PHE A 54 -15.08 0.00 4.34
CA PHE A 54 -14.52 0.37 3.04
C PHE A 54 -15.46 0.06 1.88
N GLU A 55 -16.12 -1.10 1.90
CA GLU A 55 -17.04 -1.54 0.84
C GLU A 55 -18.40 -0.82 0.87
N THR A 56 -18.80 -0.29 2.03
CA THR A 56 -20.16 0.26 2.23
C THR A 56 -20.21 1.77 2.48
N ALA A 57 -19.07 2.43 2.70
CA ALA A 57 -19.01 3.83 3.07
C ALA A 57 -19.66 4.75 2.03
N GLY A 58 -19.41 4.54 0.74
CA GLY A 58 -19.94 5.38 -0.34
C GLY A 58 -19.36 6.80 -0.38
N PHE A 59 -18.35 7.10 0.42
CA PHE A 59 -17.69 8.40 0.50
C PHE A 59 -16.18 8.25 0.27
N PRO A 60 -15.61 8.86 -0.78
CA PRO A 60 -14.19 8.71 -1.12
C PRO A 60 -13.22 9.04 0.01
N GLU A 61 -13.53 10.05 0.83
CA GLU A 61 -12.70 10.44 1.97
C GLU A 61 -12.62 9.35 3.05
N VAL A 62 -13.76 8.71 3.35
CA VAL A 62 -13.83 7.60 4.31
C VAL A 62 -13.09 6.39 3.76
N GLU A 63 -13.29 6.07 2.48
CA GLU A 63 -12.63 4.97 1.79
C GLU A 63 -11.11 5.12 1.81
N ARG A 64 -10.58 6.32 1.53
CA ARG A 64 -9.13 6.59 1.59
C ARG A 64 -8.57 6.41 3.00
N ASN A 65 -9.32 6.82 4.04
CA ASN A 65 -8.94 6.54 5.43
C ASN A 65 -8.91 5.03 5.73
N CYS A 66 -9.87 4.26 5.19
CA CYS A 66 -9.88 2.81 5.33
C CYS A 66 -8.66 2.18 4.63
N ILE A 67 -8.36 2.57 3.38
CA ILE A 67 -7.22 2.05 2.62
C ILE A 67 -5.91 2.23 3.38
N ILE A 68 -5.64 3.44 3.88
CA ILE A 68 -4.39 3.74 4.60
C ILE A 68 -4.32 2.94 5.91
N ALA A 69 -5.44 2.80 6.63
CA ALA A 69 -5.49 2.08 7.90
C ALA A 69 -5.38 0.55 7.72
N LEU A 70 -6.11 -0.05 6.79
CA LEU A 70 -6.05 -1.48 6.45
C LEU A 70 -4.63 -1.90 6.06
N SER A 71 -3.97 -1.06 5.27
CA SER A 71 -2.59 -1.30 4.81
C SER A 71 -1.56 -1.20 5.94
N GLN A 72 -1.94 -0.79 7.15
CA GLN A 72 -1.05 -0.73 8.32
C GLN A 72 -1.19 -1.93 9.26
N THR A 73 -1.94 -2.96 8.87
CA THR A 73 -1.97 -4.25 9.60
C THR A 73 -0.57 -4.78 9.86
N GLN A 74 -0.41 -5.49 10.98
CA GLN A 74 0.86 -6.14 11.35
C GLN A 74 0.93 -7.60 10.89
N ASP A 75 -0.10 -8.08 10.18
CA ASP A 75 -0.16 -9.43 9.63
C ASP A 75 0.11 -9.42 8.11
N PRO A 76 1.21 -10.04 7.63
CA PRO A 76 1.52 -10.16 6.21
C PRO A 76 0.43 -10.86 5.38
N ASN A 77 -0.29 -11.81 5.95
CA ASN A 77 -1.35 -12.53 5.22
C ASN A 77 -2.54 -11.60 4.93
N LEU A 78 -2.85 -10.70 5.87
CA LEU A 78 -3.87 -9.68 5.67
C LEU A 78 -3.44 -8.63 4.65
N LEU A 79 -2.14 -8.27 4.60
CA LEU A 79 -1.60 -7.43 3.52
C LEU A 79 -1.72 -8.10 2.15
N GLN A 80 -1.35 -9.38 2.04
CA GLN A 80 -1.49 -10.15 0.81
C GLN A 80 -2.95 -10.17 0.34
N ARG A 81 -3.89 -10.44 1.27
CA ARG A 81 -5.33 -10.43 0.98
C ARG A 81 -5.80 -9.05 0.50
N LEU A 82 -5.35 -7.99 1.15
CA LEU A 82 -5.69 -6.61 0.79
C LEU A 82 -5.19 -6.23 -0.61
N PHE A 83 -3.94 -6.54 -0.92
CA PHE A 83 -3.32 -6.19 -2.21
C PHE A 83 -3.93 -7.00 -3.35
N LYS A 84 -4.23 -8.29 -3.12
CA LYS A 84 -5.01 -9.10 -4.06
C LYS A 84 -6.37 -8.46 -4.34
N TYR A 85 -7.14 -8.17 -3.30
CA TYR A 85 -8.47 -7.55 -3.42
C TYR A 85 -8.42 -6.24 -4.21
N ALA A 86 -7.52 -5.33 -3.81
CA ALA A 86 -7.44 -4.00 -4.38
C ALA A 86 -6.92 -3.98 -5.81
N ILE A 87 -5.79 -4.64 -6.07
CA ILE A 87 -5.01 -4.45 -7.30
C ILE A 87 -5.30 -5.54 -8.33
N HIS A 88 -5.39 -6.80 -7.91
CA HIS A 88 -5.59 -7.94 -8.82
C HIS A 88 -7.07 -8.14 -9.15
N ASP A 89 -7.93 -8.14 -8.13
CA ASP A 89 -9.37 -8.32 -8.32
C ASP A 89 -10.06 -7.00 -8.75
N GLY A 90 -9.30 -5.89 -8.80
CA GLY A 90 -9.76 -4.59 -9.31
C GLY A 90 -10.82 -3.94 -8.44
N LYS A 91 -10.87 -4.26 -7.14
CA LYS A 91 -11.88 -3.77 -6.20
C LYS A 91 -11.53 -2.43 -5.54
N ALA A 92 -10.40 -1.82 -5.91
CA ALA A 92 -10.05 -0.46 -5.54
C ALA A 92 -9.89 0.43 -6.78
N ARG A 93 -10.14 1.73 -6.63
CA ARG A 93 -9.93 2.70 -7.71
C ARG A 93 -8.43 2.83 -8.00
N ALA A 94 -8.07 2.85 -9.28
CA ALA A 94 -6.67 2.92 -9.71
C ALA A 94 -5.91 4.12 -9.12
N GLN A 95 -6.57 5.28 -8.99
CA GLN A 95 -6.00 6.50 -8.40
C GLN A 95 -5.66 6.36 -6.90
N ASP A 96 -6.29 5.41 -6.20
CA ASP A 96 -6.07 5.17 -4.78
C ASP A 96 -5.02 4.07 -4.53
N HIS A 97 -4.53 3.36 -5.57
CA HIS A 97 -3.54 2.28 -5.42
C HIS A 97 -2.28 2.70 -4.67
N MET A 98 -1.79 3.92 -4.90
CA MET A 98 -0.60 4.43 -4.21
C MET A 98 -0.79 4.49 -2.69
N LEU A 99 -2.02 4.68 -2.19
CA LEU A 99 -2.30 4.73 -0.75
C LEU A 99 -2.08 3.39 -0.05
N PHE A 100 -2.25 2.27 -0.76
CA PHE A 100 -1.96 0.94 -0.21
C PHE A 100 -0.46 0.78 0.07
N PHE A 101 0.38 1.15 -0.92
CA PHE A 101 1.83 1.18 -0.76
C PHE A 101 2.26 2.17 0.32
N TYR A 102 1.66 3.36 0.35
CA TYR A 102 1.97 4.36 1.36
C TYR A 102 1.65 3.87 2.77
N GLY A 103 0.48 3.25 2.99
CA GLY A 103 0.12 2.73 4.30
C GLY A 103 1.06 1.61 4.76
N ALA A 104 1.32 0.63 3.90
CA ALA A 104 2.17 -0.51 4.22
C ALA A 104 3.63 -0.11 4.50
N SER A 105 4.18 0.88 3.77
CA SER A 105 5.56 1.33 3.98
C SER A 105 5.81 1.94 5.36
N THR A 106 4.77 2.21 6.14
CA THR A 106 4.90 2.83 7.46
C THR A 106 5.26 1.86 8.60
N SER A 107 5.32 0.56 8.35
CA SER A 107 5.69 -0.45 9.35
C SER A 107 6.77 -1.39 8.83
N LYS A 108 7.58 -1.97 9.72
CA LYS A 108 8.63 -2.93 9.33
C LYS A 108 8.04 -4.14 8.59
N THR A 109 6.96 -4.71 9.11
CA THR A 109 6.23 -5.82 8.47
C THR A 109 5.75 -5.43 7.07
N GLY A 110 5.15 -4.26 6.93
CA GLY A 110 4.65 -3.80 5.64
C GLY A 110 5.76 -3.47 4.64
N GLN A 111 6.91 -2.95 5.09
CA GLN A 111 8.09 -2.74 4.23
C GLN A 111 8.62 -4.06 3.65
N ALA A 112 8.81 -5.07 4.51
CA ALA A 112 9.26 -6.38 4.08
C ALA A 112 8.26 -7.02 3.10
N PHE A 113 6.96 -6.93 3.41
CA PHE A 113 5.89 -7.36 2.51
C PHE A 113 5.94 -6.64 1.16
N LEU A 114 6.03 -5.31 1.16
CA LEU A 114 6.01 -4.51 -0.07
C LEU A 114 7.14 -4.89 -1.01
N TRP A 115 8.35 -5.06 -0.48
CA TRP A 115 9.49 -5.45 -1.31
C TRP A 115 9.26 -6.80 -1.98
N GLN A 116 8.82 -7.79 -1.20
CA GLN A 116 8.56 -9.12 -1.72
C GLN A 116 7.43 -9.10 -2.77
N TYR A 117 6.31 -8.45 -2.43
CA TYR A 117 5.17 -8.29 -3.33
C TYR A 117 5.58 -7.58 -4.63
N PHE A 118 6.36 -6.51 -4.55
CA PHE A 118 6.78 -5.73 -5.72
C PHE A 118 7.69 -6.56 -6.62
N LYS A 119 8.67 -7.28 -6.06
CA LYS A 119 9.55 -8.19 -6.81
C LYS A 119 8.75 -9.26 -7.56
N GLU A 120 7.86 -9.96 -6.86
CA GLU A 120 7.08 -11.07 -7.41
C GLU A 120 6.10 -10.61 -8.50
N ASN A 121 5.56 -9.39 -8.37
CA ASN A 121 4.51 -8.89 -9.25
C ASN A 121 4.99 -7.79 -10.20
N MET A 122 6.29 -7.53 -10.29
CA MET A 122 6.85 -6.36 -10.99
C MET A 122 6.34 -6.24 -12.43
N ALA A 123 6.37 -7.33 -13.19
CA ALA A 123 5.91 -7.37 -14.57
C ALA A 123 4.41 -7.05 -14.74
N TYR A 124 3.59 -7.44 -13.77
CA TYR A 124 2.17 -7.12 -13.71
C TYR A 124 1.94 -5.66 -13.31
N LEU A 125 2.68 -5.17 -12.31
CA LEU A 125 2.58 -3.78 -11.84
C LEU A 125 3.01 -2.77 -12.91
N VAL A 126 4.03 -3.10 -13.72
CA VAL A 126 4.41 -2.28 -14.89
C VAL A 126 3.23 -2.11 -15.83
N GLU A 127 2.59 -3.21 -16.23
CA GLU A 127 1.45 -3.17 -17.14
C GLU A 127 0.25 -2.44 -16.51
N LYS A 128 -0.09 -2.80 -15.27
CA LYS A 128 -1.24 -2.26 -14.54
C LYS A 128 -1.11 -0.76 -14.25
N PHE A 129 0.10 -0.26 -14.03
CA PHE A 129 0.34 1.14 -13.65
C PHE A 129 0.70 2.05 -14.82
N GLY A 130 0.68 1.53 -16.05
CA GLY A 130 0.89 2.33 -17.27
C GLY A 130 2.36 2.47 -17.67
N GLY A 131 3.17 1.45 -17.40
CA GLY A 131 4.56 1.36 -17.81
C GLY A 131 5.56 1.79 -16.74
N VAL A 132 6.83 1.58 -17.07
CA VAL A 132 7.97 1.77 -16.15
C VAL A 132 8.19 3.25 -15.86
N GLY A 133 7.98 4.13 -16.85
CA GLY A 133 8.08 5.58 -16.70
C GLY A 133 6.88 6.24 -16.00
N SER A 134 5.83 5.48 -15.69
CA SER A 134 4.64 6.05 -15.06
C SER A 134 4.94 6.56 -13.64
N GLY A 135 4.39 7.74 -13.30
CA GLY A 135 4.56 8.31 -11.96
C GLY A 135 4.03 7.41 -10.85
N LEU A 136 2.97 6.63 -11.12
CA LEU A 136 2.40 5.67 -10.17
C LEU A 136 3.38 4.51 -9.91
N PHE A 137 3.93 3.89 -10.96
CA PHE A 137 4.90 2.80 -10.82
C PHE A 137 6.14 3.26 -10.06
N GLN A 138 6.73 4.39 -10.48
CA GLN A 138 7.92 4.97 -9.85
C GLN A 138 7.69 5.27 -8.36
N ARG A 139 6.52 5.82 -8.00
CA ARG A 139 6.17 6.11 -6.61
C ARG A 139 5.98 4.84 -5.79
N CYS A 140 5.33 3.82 -6.33
CA CYS A 140 5.12 2.55 -5.63
C CYS A 140 6.43 1.76 -5.47
N LEU A 141 7.31 1.77 -6.47
CA LEU A 141 8.65 1.21 -6.39
C LEU A 141 9.44 1.90 -5.28
N LYS A 142 9.48 3.24 -5.30
CA LYS A 142 10.13 4.03 -4.26
C LYS A 142 9.64 3.67 -2.86
N LEU A 143 8.32 3.63 -2.64
CA LEU A 143 7.73 3.27 -1.33
C LEU A 143 8.09 1.85 -0.87
N SER A 144 8.39 0.94 -1.80
CA SER A 144 8.78 -0.44 -1.50
C SER A 144 10.24 -0.57 -1.07
N ILE A 145 11.09 0.42 -1.40
CA ILE A 145 12.54 0.39 -1.14
C ILE A 145 13.03 1.48 -0.16
N GLU A 146 12.37 2.64 -0.05
CA GLU A 146 12.94 3.87 0.55
C GLU A 146 13.23 3.82 2.06
N ARG A 147 12.76 2.79 2.78
CA ARG A 147 12.92 2.67 4.25
C ARG A 147 13.74 1.46 4.68
N GLN A 148 14.39 0.81 3.72
CA GLN A 148 15.34 -0.25 3.96
C GLN A 148 16.74 0.34 3.83
N CYS A 149 17.54 0.20 4.89
CA CYS A 149 18.80 0.93 5.04
C CYS A 149 20.02 -0.01 5.15
N THR A 150 19.95 -1.21 4.57
CA THR A 150 21.07 -2.15 4.54
C THR A 150 21.72 -2.17 3.17
N GLU A 151 23.04 -2.37 3.15
CA GLU A 151 23.83 -2.44 1.91
C GLU A 151 23.41 -3.64 1.06
N GLU A 152 23.13 -4.78 1.71
CA GLU A 152 22.67 -6.00 1.06
C GLU A 152 21.34 -5.77 0.33
N PHE A 153 20.45 -4.99 0.93
CA PHE A 153 19.18 -4.64 0.30
C PHE A 153 19.38 -3.71 -0.90
N ALA A 154 20.30 -2.74 -0.80
CA ALA A 154 20.60 -1.85 -1.92
C ALA A 154 21.13 -2.62 -3.14
N GLN A 155 21.99 -3.60 -2.91
CA GLN A 155 22.50 -4.49 -3.95
C GLN A 155 21.39 -5.36 -4.54
N GLU A 156 20.57 -6.01 -3.69
CA GLU A 156 19.44 -6.82 -4.13
C GLU A 156 18.44 -6.01 -4.96
N ALA A 157 18.09 -4.80 -4.51
CA ALA A 157 17.15 -3.94 -5.21
C ALA A 157 17.68 -3.52 -6.59
N THR A 158 18.98 -3.22 -6.67
CA THR A 158 19.65 -2.88 -7.93
C THR A 158 19.63 -4.06 -8.89
N GLU A 159 19.99 -5.26 -8.43
CA GLU A 159 20.02 -6.46 -9.27
C GLU A 159 18.61 -6.89 -9.71
N ALA A 160 17.61 -6.81 -8.83
CA ALA A 160 16.23 -7.14 -9.18
C ALA A 160 15.67 -6.21 -10.28
N VAL A 161 16.02 -4.92 -10.25
CA VAL A 161 15.66 -3.97 -11.32
C VAL A 161 16.45 -4.27 -12.59
N ARG A 162 17.76 -4.55 -12.49
CA ARG A 162 18.64 -4.83 -13.61
C ARG A 162 18.24 -6.10 -14.38
N LEU A 163 17.89 -7.16 -13.67
CA LEU A 163 17.54 -8.46 -14.24
C LEU A 163 16.11 -8.52 -14.79
N ASN A 164 15.29 -7.51 -14.53
CA ASN A 164 13.93 -7.50 -15.04
C ASN A 164 13.91 -7.23 -16.56
N GLN A 165 13.68 -8.29 -17.34
CA GLN A 165 13.69 -8.23 -18.80
C GLN A 165 12.68 -7.25 -19.39
N LYS A 166 11.52 -7.03 -18.75
CA LYS A 166 10.53 -6.05 -19.22
C LYS A 166 11.03 -4.62 -19.00
N LEU A 167 11.64 -4.33 -17.85
CA LEU A 167 12.26 -3.03 -17.58
C LEU A 167 13.39 -2.75 -18.58
N LEU A 168 14.25 -3.75 -18.83
CA LEU A 168 15.35 -3.62 -19.78
C LEU A 168 14.87 -3.34 -21.21
N LYS A 169 13.83 -4.06 -21.67
CA LYS A 169 13.25 -3.85 -23.00
C LYS A 169 12.63 -2.46 -23.15
N SER A 170 11.85 -2.01 -22.17
CA SER A 170 11.27 -0.66 -22.18
C SER A 170 12.36 0.41 -22.28
N ASN A 171 13.44 0.30 -21.50
CA ASN A 171 14.55 1.26 -21.56
C ASN A 171 15.25 1.25 -22.93
N LEU A 172 15.43 0.07 -23.54
CA LEU A 172 16.03 -0.04 -24.89
C LEU A 172 15.13 0.58 -25.96
N GLU A 173 13.82 0.35 -25.89
CA GLU A 173 12.83 0.96 -26.79
C GLU A 173 12.83 2.49 -26.65
N ASP A 174 12.86 3.00 -25.42
CA ASP A 174 12.93 4.45 -25.15
C ASP A 174 14.22 5.07 -25.72
N ILE A 175 15.37 4.40 -25.56
CA ILE A 175 16.65 4.82 -26.12
C ILE A 175 16.60 4.79 -27.65
N GLN A 176 16.09 3.72 -28.26
CA GLN A 176 15.98 3.61 -29.72
C GLN A 176 15.06 4.70 -30.29
N GLN A 177 13.96 5.00 -29.61
CA GLN A 177 13.03 6.04 -30.01
C GLN A 177 13.65 7.44 -29.88
N PHE A 178 14.47 7.67 -28.86
CA PHE A 178 15.26 8.90 -28.71
C PHE A 178 16.30 9.04 -29.84
N LEU A 179 17.11 8.02 -30.10
CA LEU A 179 18.11 8.02 -31.17
C LEU A 179 17.46 8.28 -32.54
N SER A 180 16.35 7.61 -32.82
CA SER A 180 15.58 7.81 -34.06
C SER A 180 15.03 9.23 -34.22
N LYS A 181 14.67 9.92 -33.12
CA LYS A 181 14.22 11.32 -33.15
C LYS A 181 15.36 12.31 -33.39
N GLU A 182 16.54 12.00 -32.88
CA GLU A 182 17.76 12.81 -33.06
C GLU A 182 18.47 12.54 -34.40
N GLY A 183 17.99 11.57 -35.19
CA GLY A 183 18.58 11.21 -36.49
C GLY A 183 19.92 10.48 -36.38
N LEU A 184 20.15 9.78 -35.26
CA LEU A 184 21.35 8.97 -34.97
C LEU A 184 21.09 7.48 -35.16
#